data_AF-A0A7S1CTM2-F1
#
_entry.id   AF-A0A7S1CTM2-F1
#
_cell.length_a   1.000
_cell.length_b   1.000
_cell.length_c   1.000
_cell.angle_alpha   90.00
_cell.angle_beta   90.00
_cell.angle_gamma   90.00
#
_symmetry.space_group_name_H-M   'P 1'
#
loop_
_entity.id
_entity.type
_entity.pdbx_description
1 polymer ?
#
loop_
_entity_poly.entity_id
_entity_poly.type
_entity_poly.pdbx_seq_one_letter_code
_entity_poly.pdbx_strand_id
1 'polypeptide(L)'
;IYSKDSKNMKMLSFDEAAYDVGMLAHFEADTKSIAVSYDSLVTPPSSIEISLDDDSQRTVLKTKAVPGYDKGSYGCDRMEVLSRDGTKIPISVVYSNETMEKVKAGERVPVHLYGYGSYGACMEADFDTTR
;
A
#
# COMPACT_ATOMS: atom_id res chain seq x y z
N ILE A 1 10.59 11.48 6.70
CA ILE A 1 11.86 11.67 7.42
C ILE A 1 12.06 13.14 7.73
N TYR A 2 12.21 13.50 9.01
CA TYR A 2 12.46 14.88 9.44
C TYR A 2 13.93 15.05 9.81
N SER A 3 14.57 16.10 9.31
CA SER A 3 15.95 16.48 9.66
C SER A 3 15.93 17.67 10.61
N LYS A 4 16.53 17.52 11.80
CA LYS A 4 16.61 18.60 12.80
C LYS A 4 17.47 19.77 12.34
N ASP A 5 18.57 19.48 11.64
CA ASP A 5 19.54 20.50 11.20
C ASP A 5 18.98 21.38 10.08
N SER A 6 18.37 20.75 9.08
CA SER A 6 17.76 21.46 7.96
C SER A 6 16.33 21.93 8.23
N LYS A 7 15.70 21.44 9.32
CA LYS A 7 14.26 21.60 9.63
C LYS A 7 13.34 21.22 8.46
N ASN A 8 13.80 20.31 7.61
CA ASN A 8 13.06 19.84 6.43
C ASN A 8 12.37 18.51 6.74
N MET A 9 11.21 18.31 6.13
CA MET A 9 10.46 17.06 6.16
C MET A 9 10.36 16.49 4.75
N LYS A 10 10.91 15.29 4.57
CA LYS A 10 10.79 14.51 3.33
C LYS A 10 9.71 13.45 3.48
N MET A 11 8.77 13.41 2.54
CA MET A 11 7.78 12.33 2.44
C MET A 11 8.43 11.11 1.76
N LEU A 12 8.19 9.91 2.30
CA LEU A 12 8.62 8.67 1.64
C LEU A 12 7.64 8.35 0.51
N SER A 13 8.17 8.03 -0.67
CA SER A 13 7.38 7.52 -1.80
C SER A 13 7.50 6.01 -1.93
N PHE A 14 6.46 5.40 -2.50
CA PHE A 14 6.37 3.98 -2.83
C PHE A 14 5.73 3.86 -4.21
N ASP A 15 6.00 2.75 -4.91
CA ASP A 15 5.67 2.61 -6.33
C ASP A 15 4.18 2.34 -6.59
N GLU A 16 3.48 1.76 -5.62
CA GLU A 16 2.09 1.32 -5.79
C GLU A 16 1.10 2.46 -5.52
N ALA A 17 -0.01 2.50 -6.25
CA ALA A 17 -1.00 3.59 -6.15
C ALA A 17 -1.77 3.59 -4.82
N ALA A 18 -1.90 2.42 -4.20
CA ALA A 18 -2.51 2.22 -2.89
C ALA A 18 -1.65 1.23 -2.10
N TYR A 19 -1.24 1.61 -0.89
CA TYR A 19 -0.41 0.82 0.01
C TYR A 19 -0.69 1.26 1.45
N ASP A 20 -0.32 0.40 2.40
CA ASP A 20 -0.19 0.77 3.81
C ASP A 20 1.29 0.81 4.20
N VAL A 21 1.64 1.78 5.04
CA VAL A 21 2.98 1.92 5.58
C VAL A 21 2.92 2.31 7.04
N GLY A 22 3.55 1.49 7.88
CA GLY A 22 3.62 1.68 9.31
C GLY A 22 5.06 1.76 9.80
N MET A 23 5.31 2.49 10.88
CA MET A 23 6.59 2.39 11.57
C MET A 23 6.64 1.10 12.38
N LEU A 24 7.73 0.34 12.27
CA LEU A 24 8.03 -0.75 13.19
C LEU A 24 8.64 -0.22 14.49
N ALA A 25 8.77 -1.08 15.49
CA ALA A 25 9.37 -0.72 16.77
C ALA A 25 10.84 -0.32 16.61
N HIS A 26 11.20 0.83 17.20
CA HIS A 26 12.56 1.35 17.28
C HIS A 26 12.91 1.59 18.74
N PHE A 27 13.94 0.92 19.24
CA PHE A 27 14.38 1.04 20.63
C PHE A 27 15.62 1.94 20.80
N GLU A 28 16.28 2.30 19.69
CA GLU A 28 17.42 3.20 19.68
C GLU A 28 17.07 4.51 18.95
N ALA A 29 17.24 5.63 19.65
CA ALA A 29 16.96 6.96 19.11
C ALA A 29 18.11 7.52 18.26
N ASP A 30 19.34 7.04 18.49
CA ASP A 30 20.54 7.40 17.72
C ASP A 30 20.82 6.33 16.67
N THR A 31 20.10 6.40 15.56
CA THR A 31 20.17 5.44 14.45
C THR A 31 20.30 6.17 13.12
N LYS A 32 20.87 5.48 12.13
CA LYS A 32 20.98 5.94 10.73
C LYS A 32 19.92 5.33 9.81
N SER A 33 19.08 4.43 10.33
CA SER A 33 18.02 3.78 9.57
C SER A 33 16.74 3.66 10.38
N ILE A 34 15.62 3.50 9.69
CA ILE A 34 14.33 3.12 10.26
C ILE A 34 13.82 1.88 9.55
N ALA A 35 13.04 1.08 10.27
CA ALA A 35 12.33 -0.06 9.76
C ALA A 35 10.84 0.27 9.69
N VAL A 36 10.24 0.00 8.54
CA VAL A 36 8.81 0.20 8.27
C VAL A 36 8.16 -1.13 7.90
N SER A 37 6.90 -1.31 8.28
CA SER A 37 6.03 -2.30 7.66
C SER A 37 5.49 -1.68 6.39
N TYR A 38 5.49 -2.46 5.32
CA TYR A 38 4.91 -2.10 4.04
C TYR A 38 4.11 -3.27 3.52
N ASP A 39 2.90 -2.99 3.06
CA ASP A 39 2.13 -3.91 2.23
C ASP A 39 1.23 -3.12 1.28
N SER A 40 0.62 -3.85 0.35
CA SER A 40 -0.41 -3.29 -0.50
C SER A 40 -1.41 -4.37 -0.86
N LEU A 41 -2.47 -4.00 -1.59
CA LEU A 41 -3.41 -4.96 -2.13
C LEU A 41 -2.76 -6.07 -2.99
N VAL A 42 -1.53 -5.87 -3.50
CA VAL A 42 -0.81 -6.86 -4.32
C VAL A 42 0.58 -7.22 -3.79
N THR A 43 1.09 -6.53 -2.77
CA THR A 43 2.38 -6.84 -2.15
C THR A 43 2.19 -7.41 -0.75
N PRO A 44 2.61 -8.65 -0.48
CA PRO A 44 2.53 -9.23 0.85
C PRO A 44 3.32 -8.44 1.90
N PRO A 45 2.92 -8.54 3.20
CA PRO A 45 3.55 -7.78 4.26
C PRO A 45 5.05 -7.96 4.34
N SER A 46 5.75 -6.84 4.30
CA SER A 46 7.21 -6.76 4.27
C SER A 46 7.74 -5.79 5.33
N SER A 47 8.89 -6.12 5.89
CA SER A 47 9.66 -5.23 6.75
C SER A 47 10.82 -4.68 5.93
N ILE A 48 10.89 -3.35 5.81
CA ILE A 48 11.88 -2.66 4.98
C ILE A 48 12.69 -1.73 5.89
N GLU A 49 14.00 -1.87 5.86
CA GLU A 49 14.93 -0.89 6.43
C GLU A 49 15.19 0.21 5.40
N ILE A 50 15.11 1.47 5.82
CA ILE A 50 15.31 2.67 5.00
C ILE A 50 16.36 3.54 5.70
N SER A 51 17.42 3.90 4.98
CA SER A 51 18.42 4.84 5.49
C SER A 51 17.83 6.24 5.66
N LEU A 52 18.20 6.91 6.76
CA LEU A 52 17.81 8.29 7.05
C LEU A 52 18.66 9.32 6.30
N ASP A 53 19.88 8.93 5.90
CA ASP A 53 20.80 9.77 5.11
C ASP A 53 20.39 9.79 3.62
N ASP A 54 19.89 8.66 3.12
CA ASP A 54 19.47 8.46 1.72
C ASP A 54 18.34 7.43 1.64
N ASP A 55 17.10 7.89 1.48
CA ASP A 55 15.90 7.05 1.45
C ASP A 55 15.74 6.21 0.17
N SER A 56 16.63 6.35 -0.81
CA SER A 56 16.74 5.41 -1.93
C SER A 56 17.42 4.11 -1.50
N GLN A 57 18.19 4.13 -0.41
CA GLN A 57 18.83 2.95 0.15
C GLN A 57 17.81 2.22 1.03
N ARG A 58 17.15 1.24 0.43
CA ARG A 58 16.13 0.41 1.07
C ARG A 58 16.54 -1.06 1.03
N THR A 59 16.44 -1.75 2.16
CA THR A 59 16.73 -3.17 2.30
C THR A 59 15.49 -3.91 2.79
N VAL A 60 15.01 -4.88 2.03
CA VAL A 60 13.94 -5.77 2.51
C VAL A 60 14.54 -6.73 3.52
N LEU A 61 14.14 -6.59 4.78
CA LEU A 61 14.56 -7.46 5.87
C LEU A 61 13.79 -8.78 5.85
N LYS A 62 12.50 -8.71 5.53
CA LYS A 62 11.61 -9.86 5.49
C LYS A 62 10.38 -9.57 4.63
N THR A 63 9.91 -10.57 3.90
CA THR A 63 8.58 -10.57 3.27
C THR A 63 7.83 -11.83 3.71
N LYS A 64 6.54 -11.69 4.02
CA LYS A 64 5.67 -12.84 4.33
C LYS A 64 5.53 -13.72 3.09
N ALA A 65 5.96 -14.96 3.18
CA ALA A 65 5.78 -15.93 2.11
C ALA A 65 4.29 -16.29 1.95
N VAL A 66 3.79 -16.24 0.73
CA VAL A 66 2.41 -16.63 0.37
C VAL A 66 2.51 -17.69 -0.72
N PRO A 67 2.43 -19.00 -0.37
CA PRO A 67 2.59 -20.07 -1.34
C PRO A 67 1.58 -19.98 -2.49
N GLY A 68 2.07 -20.07 -3.73
CA GLY A 68 1.23 -20.02 -4.94
C GLY A 68 0.77 -18.62 -5.35
N TYR A 69 1.12 -17.57 -4.59
CA TYR A 69 0.84 -16.19 -4.98
C TYR A 69 1.91 -15.68 -5.95
N ASP A 70 1.45 -15.18 -7.10
CA ASP A 70 2.28 -14.44 -8.05
C ASP A 70 1.78 -13.00 -8.15
N LYS A 71 2.60 -12.06 -7.67
CA LYS A 71 2.29 -10.62 -7.75
C LYS A 71 2.03 -10.17 -9.19
N GLY A 72 2.73 -10.75 -10.17
CA GLY A 72 2.59 -10.37 -11.58
C GLY A 72 1.22 -10.69 -12.18
N SER A 73 0.43 -11.53 -11.52
CA SER A 73 -0.92 -11.91 -11.95
C SER A 73 -2.01 -10.91 -11.54
N TYR A 74 -1.66 -9.90 -10.74
CA TYR A 74 -2.59 -8.93 -10.19
C TYR A 74 -2.14 -7.49 -10.44
N GLY A 75 -3.10 -6.58 -10.45
CA GLY A 75 -2.87 -5.14 -10.43
C GLY A 75 -3.73 -4.46 -9.39
N CYS A 76 -3.33 -3.25 -8.99
CA CYS A 76 -4.12 -2.40 -8.12
C CYS A 76 -4.09 -0.96 -8.59
N ASP A 77 -5.21 -0.27 -8.39
CA ASP A 77 -5.38 1.14 -8.70
C ASP A 77 -5.99 1.88 -7.52
N ARG A 78 -5.76 3.19 -7.47
CA ARG A 78 -6.47 4.12 -6.61
C ARG A 78 -7.18 5.16 -7.45
N MET A 79 -8.47 5.31 -7.27
CA MET A 79 -9.30 6.25 -8.01
C MET A 79 -10.16 7.10 -7.08
N GLU A 80 -10.64 8.24 -7.57
CA GLU A 80 -11.63 9.06 -6.88
C GLU A 80 -12.97 8.98 -7.59
N VAL A 81 -14.04 8.77 -6.83
CA VAL A 81 -15.42 8.78 -7.33
C VAL A 81 -16.19 9.91 -6.67
N LEU A 82 -17.04 10.61 -7.43
CA LEU A 82 -17.89 11.66 -6.89
C LEU A 82 -19.11 11.07 -6.19
N SER A 83 -19.31 11.49 -4.94
CA SER A 83 -20.53 11.28 -4.17
C SER A 83 -21.69 12.10 -4.75
N ARG A 84 -22.91 11.82 -4.27
CA ARG A 84 -24.15 12.55 -4.62
C ARG A 84 -24.07 14.06 -4.35
N ASP A 85 -23.27 14.46 -3.36
CA ASP A 85 -23.02 15.84 -2.98
C ASP A 85 -21.76 16.45 -3.63
N GLY A 86 -21.08 15.69 -4.49
CA GLY A 86 -19.84 16.09 -5.15
C GLY A 86 -18.57 15.83 -4.33
N THR A 87 -18.67 15.30 -3.11
CA THR A 87 -17.49 14.89 -2.33
C THR A 87 -16.72 13.79 -3.07
N LYS A 88 -15.40 13.95 -3.21
CA LYS A 88 -14.53 12.93 -3.78
C LYS A 88 -14.26 11.82 -2.76
N ILE A 89 -14.63 10.59 -3.10
CA ILE A 89 -14.42 9.40 -2.29
C ILE A 89 -13.28 8.59 -2.92
N PRO A 90 -12.15 8.39 -2.23
CA PRO A 90 -11.09 7.52 -2.74
C PRO A 90 -11.51 6.05 -2.64
N ILE A 91 -11.20 5.28 -3.68
CA ILE A 91 -11.43 3.84 -3.76
C ILE A 91 -10.12 3.19 -4.17
N SER A 92 -9.70 2.18 -3.41
CA SER A 92 -8.61 1.28 -3.79
C SER A 92 -9.21 0.02 -4.39
N VAL A 93 -8.70 -0.42 -5.54
CA VAL A 93 -9.19 -1.59 -6.27
C VAL A 93 -8.04 -2.53 -6.54
N VAL A 94 -8.29 -3.83 -6.39
CA VAL A 94 -7.41 -4.91 -6.81
C VAL A 94 -8.15 -5.83 -7.77
N TYR A 95 -7.43 -6.36 -8.74
CA TYR A 95 -7.98 -7.22 -9.78
C TYR A 95 -6.91 -8.19 -10.28
N SER A 96 -7.35 -9.32 -10.82
CA SER A 96 -6.47 -10.18 -11.61
C SER A 96 -6.34 -9.65 -13.04
N ASN A 97 -5.20 -9.94 -13.68
CA ASN A 97 -4.99 -9.59 -15.09
C ASN A 97 -6.07 -10.22 -15.99
N GLU A 98 -6.47 -11.46 -15.71
CA GLU A 98 -7.54 -12.15 -16.46
C GLU A 98 -8.87 -11.40 -16.37
N THR A 99 -9.23 -10.92 -15.16
CA THR A 99 -10.46 -10.14 -14.96
C THR A 99 -10.41 -8.84 -15.77
N MET A 100 -9.26 -8.18 -15.78
CA MET A 100 -9.10 -6.94 -16.54
C MET A 100 -9.16 -7.14 -18.05
N GLU A 101 -8.65 -8.26 -18.59
CA GLU A 101 -8.82 -8.57 -20.01
C GLU A 101 -10.30 -8.74 -20.38
N LYS A 102 -11.11 -9.40 -19.52
CA LYS A 102 -12.57 -9.50 -19.72
C LYS A 102 -13.25 -8.13 -19.68
N VAL A 103 -12.89 -7.29 -18.72
CA VAL A 103 -13.41 -5.91 -18.63
C VAL A 103 -13.07 -5.11 -19.90
N LYS A 104 -11.84 -5.20 -20.41
CA LYS A 104 -11.42 -4.54 -21.65
C LYS A 104 -12.18 -5.06 -22.88
N ALA A 105 -12.58 -6.33 -22.88
CA ALA A 105 -13.43 -6.93 -23.91
C ALA A 105 -14.91 -6.51 -23.80
N GLY A 106 -15.29 -5.72 -22.79
CA GLY A 106 -16.66 -5.27 -22.56
C GLY A 106 -17.53 -6.31 -21.83
N GLU A 107 -16.93 -7.35 -21.27
CA GLU A 107 -17.64 -8.36 -20.50
C GLU A 107 -17.95 -7.87 -19.08
N ARG A 108 -19.03 -8.42 -18.50
CA ARG A 108 -19.36 -8.18 -17.09
C ARG A 108 -18.60 -9.16 -16.22
N VAL A 109 -17.95 -8.64 -15.19
CA VAL A 109 -17.22 -9.43 -14.20
C VAL A 109 -17.90 -9.30 -12.82
N PRO A 110 -17.81 -10.33 -11.95
CA PRO A 110 -18.25 -10.20 -10.58
C PRO A 110 -17.40 -9.16 -9.84
N VAL A 111 -18.03 -8.37 -8.96
CA VAL A 111 -17.37 -7.33 -8.17
C VAL A 111 -17.73 -7.53 -6.70
N HIS A 112 -16.72 -7.50 -5.85
CA HIS A 112 -16.87 -7.43 -4.40
C HIS A 112 -16.54 -5.99 -3.94
N LEU A 113 -17.53 -5.30 -3.36
CA LEU A 113 -17.35 -3.96 -2.82
C LEU A 113 -17.42 -4.02 -1.29
N TYR A 114 -16.31 -3.65 -0.65
CA TYR A 114 -16.16 -3.67 0.80
C TYR A 114 -16.03 -2.24 1.37
N GLY A 115 -16.61 -2.00 2.54
CA GLY A 115 -16.48 -0.73 3.26
C GLY A 115 -17.01 -0.83 4.69
N TYR A 116 -16.42 -0.02 5.58
CA TYR A 116 -16.81 0.06 7.00
C TYR A 116 -17.46 1.42 7.34
N GLY A 117 -16.69 2.51 7.34
CA GLY A 117 -17.22 3.88 7.42
C GLY A 117 -17.74 4.32 8.79
N SER A 118 -17.16 3.82 9.89
CA SER A 118 -17.53 4.23 11.26
C SER A 118 -16.31 4.38 12.17
N TYR A 119 -16.48 5.11 13.28
CA TYR A 119 -15.46 5.32 14.33
C TYR A 119 -14.13 5.93 13.89
N GLY A 120 -14.08 6.55 12.70
CA GLY A 120 -12.84 7.06 12.13
C GLY A 120 -11.85 5.95 11.75
N ALA A 121 -12.29 4.70 11.66
CA ALA A 121 -11.45 3.60 11.22
C ALA A 121 -11.16 3.71 9.72
N CYS A 122 -9.87 3.70 9.38
CA CYS A 122 -9.38 3.66 8.00
C CYS A 122 -9.49 2.24 7.44
N MET A 123 -9.91 2.13 6.18
CA MET A 123 -9.80 0.88 5.41
C MET A 123 -8.50 0.98 4.63
N GLU A 124 -7.43 0.45 5.22
CA GLU A 124 -6.11 0.48 4.59
C GLU A 124 -6.09 -0.40 3.34
N ALA A 125 -5.18 -0.07 2.42
CA ALA A 125 -4.98 -0.83 1.19
C ALA A 125 -4.04 -2.02 1.44
N ASP A 126 -4.34 -2.83 2.45
CA ASP A 126 -3.49 -3.88 3.00
C ASP A 126 -3.58 -5.20 2.22
N PHE A 127 -2.58 -6.07 2.39
CA PHE A 127 -2.58 -7.38 1.76
C PHE A 127 -3.39 -8.40 2.57
N ASP A 128 -4.37 -9.04 1.95
CA ASP A 128 -5.20 -10.04 2.61
C ASP A 128 -5.41 -11.26 1.71
N THR A 129 -5.00 -12.44 2.19
CA THR A 129 -5.15 -13.72 1.46
C THR A 129 -6.59 -14.23 1.39
N THR A 130 -7.51 -13.61 2.12
CA THR A 130 -8.92 -14.02 2.19
C THR A 130 -9.83 -13.18 1.29
N ARG A 131 -9.29 -12.14 0.63
CA ARG A 131 -10.02 -11.26 -0.28
C ARG A 131 -9.82 -11.65 -1.74
#